data_AF-A0A7S1TS01-F1
#
_entry.id   AF-A0A7S1TS01-F1
#
_cell.length_a   1.000
_cell.length_b   1.000
_cell.length_c   1.000
_cell.angle_alpha   90.00
_cell.angle_beta   90.00
_cell.angle_gamma   90.00
#
_symmetry.space_group_name_H-M   'P 1'
#
loop_
_entity.id
_entity.type
_entity.pdbx_description
1 polymer ?
#
loop_
_entity_poly.entity_id
_entity_poly.type
_entity_poly.pdbx_seq_one_letter_code
_entity_poly.pdbx_strand_id
1 'polypeptide(L)'
;MLSPDLRDDAQSPHRLETHSDADAREPSLFEHARTPTWLRYGVPLVLAFNFALFVWANVAMGATVNLTLETPTGEVIEPDPLFEFTFANTVRDMWLAEEYVLSIMCAVFSGGWPYVKITLLGLAWFLPPQHGMWPRLRRTVLIVLDALGKWSLVDAYVLLLCMVAFRVHFELTFTGDRGEDLVSTCDIFTKPQIGSYLFIGATIISLVMGHVVLGADRNATRTLHLEPPDPTWDEQSPKESIASHMFCHPEGGGRRLRFSSRGKVAVAALMIAATALVIAGVLVEGYEFDIQGLTGLFLGDDAMTKYSVVSTGEDIPHASGNSDDVKVMLLQIGFFVFVLGSLLALATLMLFLWLGPLAA
;
A
#
# COMPACT_ATOMS: atom_id res chain seq x y z
N MET A 1 43.10 51.15 -36.51
CA MET A 1 43.34 50.81 -35.09
C MET A 1 42.53 49.56 -34.80
N LEU A 2 43.19 48.40 -34.83
CA LEU A 2 42.62 47.12 -34.43
C LEU A 2 42.62 47.05 -32.90
N SER A 3 41.52 46.59 -32.30
CA SER A 3 41.52 46.02 -30.95
C SER A 3 41.14 44.54 -31.08
N PRO A 4 42.05 43.62 -30.73
CA PRO A 4 41.83 42.18 -30.75
C PRO A 4 41.34 41.73 -29.36
N ASP A 5 40.26 40.97 -29.28
CA ASP A 5 39.96 40.07 -28.15
C ASP A 5 38.75 39.19 -28.51
N LEU A 6 38.92 38.44 -29.60
CA LEU A 6 37.94 37.46 -30.05
C LEU A 6 38.71 36.27 -30.64
N ARG A 7 39.29 35.47 -29.75
CA ARG A 7 39.47 34.01 -29.83
C ARG A 7 40.38 33.53 -28.69
N ASP A 8 40.19 32.25 -28.37
CA ASP A 8 40.82 31.43 -27.32
C ASP A 8 40.02 31.48 -25.99
N ASP A 9 39.49 30.38 -25.44
CA ASP A 9 39.69 28.98 -25.74
C ASP A 9 38.56 28.10 -25.19
N ALA A 10 38.26 27.07 -25.98
CA ALA A 10 37.89 25.71 -25.62
C ALA A 10 36.90 25.45 -24.46
N GLN A 11 35.76 24.89 -24.87
CA GLN A 11 35.04 23.84 -24.14
C GLN A 11 35.98 23.02 -23.26
N SER A 12 35.87 23.17 -21.94
CA SER A 12 36.51 22.30 -20.98
C SER A 12 35.81 20.94 -21.01
N PRO A 13 36.49 19.84 -21.39
CA PRO A 13 35.90 18.49 -21.33
C PRO A 13 35.67 18.02 -19.89
N HIS A 14 36.20 18.76 -18.90
CA HIS A 14 36.26 18.34 -17.50
C HIS A 14 34.96 18.44 -16.69
N ARG A 15 33.86 18.96 -17.24
CA ARG A 15 32.64 19.15 -16.42
C ARG A 15 31.71 17.92 -16.34
N LEU A 16 31.89 16.94 -17.23
CA LEU A 16 31.10 15.70 -17.22
C LEU A 16 31.77 14.58 -16.42
N GLU A 17 33.10 14.57 -16.32
CA GLU A 17 33.85 13.52 -15.60
C GLU A 17 33.86 13.72 -14.07
N THR A 18 33.71 14.96 -13.58
CA THR A 18 33.85 15.26 -12.14
C THR A 18 32.69 14.78 -11.26
N HIS A 19 31.48 14.60 -11.81
CA HIS A 19 30.34 14.09 -11.03
C HIS A 19 30.35 12.56 -10.89
N SER A 20 30.92 11.85 -11.88
CA SER A 20 30.93 10.38 -11.89
C SER A 20 31.90 9.80 -10.86
N ASP A 21 33.09 10.38 -10.74
CA ASP A 21 34.13 9.87 -9.83
C ASP A 21 33.85 10.20 -8.35
N ALA A 22 33.12 11.28 -8.08
CA ALA A 22 32.70 11.66 -6.73
C ALA A 22 31.59 10.73 -6.21
N ASP A 23 30.59 10.43 -7.05
CA ASP A 23 29.49 9.52 -6.71
C ASP A 23 29.98 8.06 -6.52
N ALA A 24 31.02 7.65 -7.24
CA ALA A 24 31.60 6.31 -7.17
C ALA A 24 32.30 6.01 -5.82
N ARG A 25 32.72 7.04 -5.07
CA ARG A 25 33.42 6.90 -3.78
C ARG A 25 32.49 6.99 -2.57
N GLU A 26 31.19 7.22 -2.76
CA GLU A 26 30.29 7.26 -1.61
C GLU A 26 30.20 5.88 -0.92
N PRO A 27 30.13 5.84 0.42
CA PRO A 27 29.89 4.60 1.15
C PRO A 27 28.44 4.11 0.97
N SER A 28 28.18 2.85 1.34
CA SER A 28 26.81 2.32 1.41
C SER A 28 25.95 3.07 2.44
N LEU A 29 24.62 2.95 2.39
CA LEU A 29 23.74 3.57 3.38
C LEU A 29 24.02 3.06 4.80
N PHE A 30 24.40 1.79 4.92
CA PHE A 30 24.82 1.18 6.19
C PHE A 30 26.05 1.87 6.79
N GLU A 31 27.06 2.18 5.98
CA GLU A 31 28.33 2.78 6.43
C GLU A 31 28.30 4.31 6.48
N HIS A 32 27.25 4.93 5.92
CA HIS A 32 27.16 6.38 5.81
C HIS A 32 27.20 7.07 7.20
N ALA A 33 28.00 8.14 7.31
CA ALA A 33 28.28 8.82 8.58
C ALA A 33 27.02 9.41 9.25
N ARG A 34 26.00 9.77 8.46
CA ARG A 34 24.71 10.29 8.95
C ARG A 34 23.68 9.22 9.29
N THR A 35 23.94 7.94 9.03
CA THR A 35 23.04 6.86 9.40
C THR A 35 23.26 6.53 10.88
N PRO A 36 22.28 6.77 11.77
CA PRO A 36 22.43 6.50 13.20
C PRO A 36 22.53 4.99 13.44
N THR A 37 23.26 4.60 14.49
CA THR A 37 23.61 3.19 14.77
C THR A 37 22.38 2.28 14.90
N TRP A 38 21.27 2.78 15.45
CA TRP A 38 20.03 2.01 15.56
C TRP A 38 19.41 1.70 14.19
N LEU A 39 19.53 2.59 13.20
CA LEU A 39 19.09 2.31 11.82
C LEU A 39 20.04 1.34 11.13
N ARG A 40 21.36 1.48 11.35
CA ARG A 40 22.38 0.60 10.72
C ARG A 40 22.06 -0.87 10.92
N TYR A 41 21.77 -1.27 12.16
CA TYR A 41 21.46 -2.67 12.51
C TYR A 41 19.96 -2.97 12.51
N GLY A 42 19.12 -1.97 12.80
CA GLY A 42 17.67 -2.15 12.84
C GLY A 42 17.06 -2.43 11.47
N VAL A 43 17.49 -1.72 10.41
CA VAL A 43 16.94 -1.93 9.07
C VAL A 43 17.19 -3.36 8.56
N PRO A 44 18.43 -3.89 8.56
CA PRO A 44 18.66 -5.27 8.16
C PRO A 44 17.93 -6.31 8.99
N LEU A 45 17.85 -6.10 10.31
CA LEU A 45 17.16 -7.01 11.21
C LEU A 45 15.66 -7.06 10.88
N VAL A 46 15.02 -5.90 10.69
CA VAL A 46 13.61 -5.86 10.34
C VAL A 46 13.37 -6.38 8.93
N LEU A 47 14.26 -6.15 7.96
CA LEU A 47 14.15 -6.73 6.62
C LEU A 47 14.24 -8.27 6.66
N ALA A 48 15.17 -8.82 7.43
CA ALA A 48 15.30 -10.28 7.59
C ALA A 48 14.09 -10.89 8.31
N PHE A 49 13.61 -10.22 9.37
CA PHE A 49 12.39 -10.62 10.06
C PHE A 49 11.17 -10.57 9.12
N ASN A 50 11.04 -9.51 8.33
CA ASN A 50 9.95 -9.35 7.39
C ASN A 50 9.98 -10.39 6.27
N PHE A 51 11.17 -10.77 5.80
CA PHE A 51 11.35 -11.88 4.86
C PHE A 51 10.84 -13.19 5.46
N ALA A 52 11.21 -13.50 6.71
CA ALA A 52 10.74 -14.68 7.41
C ALA A 52 9.21 -14.68 7.60
N LEU A 53 8.62 -13.51 7.88
CA LEU A 53 7.16 -13.37 7.97
C LEU A 53 6.47 -13.66 6.65
N PHE A 54 6.98 -13.17 5.51
CA PHE A 54 6.40 -13.49 4.20
C PHE A 54 6.50 -14.96 3.84
N VAL A 55 7.62 -15.61 4.16
CA VAL A 55 7.76 -17.06 3.96
C VAL A 55 6.75 -17.81 4.83
N TRP A 56 6.63 -17.45 6.11
CA TRP A 56 5.68 -18.09 7.01
C TRP A 56 4.24 -17.86 6.55
N ALA A 57 3.88 -16.63 6.18
CA ALA A 57 2.55 -16.29 5.70
C ALA A 57 2.12 -17.11 4.48
N ASN A 58 3.05 -17.34 3.53
CA ASN A 58 2.78 -18.10 2.31
C ASN A 58 2.74 -19.62 2.51
N VAL A 59 3.41 -20.14 3.54
CA VAL A 59 3.37 -21.57 3.89
C VAL A 59 2.20 -21.90 4.80
N ALA A 60 1.81 -20.96 5.66
CA ALA A 60 0.70 -21.13 6.59
C ALA A 60 -0.65 -21.14 5.88
N MET A 61 -1.65 -21.64 6.60
CA MET A 61 -3.06 -21.53 6.22
C MET A 61 -3.46 -20.05 6.10
N GLY A 62 -4.01 -19.68 4.95
CA GLY A 62 -4.48 -18.32 4.65
C GLY A 62 -5.92 -18.13 5.09
N ALA A 63 -6.83 -19.02 4.69
CA ALA A 63 -8.24 -18.97 5.05
C ALA A 63 -8.86 -20.37 5.08
N THR A 64 -9.96 -20.51 5.81
CA THR A 64 -10.80 -21.71 5.78
C THR A 64 -12.25 -21.34 5.52
N VAL A 65 -12.95 -22.16 4.75
CA VAL A 65 -14.41 -22.04 4.58
C VAL A 65 -15.04 -22.99 5.57
N ASN A 66 -15.84 -22.44 6.45
CA ASN A 66 -16.49 -23.16 7.52
C ASN A 66 -18.00 -23.17 7.28
N LEU A 67 -18.64 -24.19 7.83
CA LEU A 67 -20.08 -24.38 7.82
C LEU A 67 -20.55 -24.41 9.27
N THR A 68 -21.62 -23.71 9.58
CA THR A 68 -22.36 -23.87 10.84
C THR A 68 -23.79 -24.22 10.53
N LEU A 69 -24.30 -25.25 11.21
CA LEU A 69 -25.68 -25.70 11.10
C LEU A 69 -26.36 -25.50 12.45
N GLU A 70 -27.35 -24.62 12.51
CA GLU A 70 -28.21 -24.52 13.68
C GLU A 70 -29.43 -25.42 13.48
N THR A 71 -29.58 -26.42 14.34
CA THR A 71 -30.72 -27.33 14.30
C THR A 71 -31.98 -26.64 14.81
N PRO A 72 -33.18 -27.19 14.51
CA PRO A 72 -34.44 -26.64 15.02
C PRO A 72 -34.53 -26.67 16.56
N THR A 73 -33.66 -27.45 17.22
CA THR A 73 -33.55 -27.51 18.68
C THR A 73 -32.62 -26.44 19.27
N GLY A 74 -32.02 -25.58 18.43
CA GLY A 74 -31.06 -24.55 18.83
C GLY A 74 -29.65 -25.08 19.09
N GLU A 75 -29.33 -26.30 18.64
CA GLU A 75 -27.97 -26.84 18.73
C GLU A 75 -27.16 -26.38 17.51
N VAL A 76 -26.03 -25.74 17.75
CA VAL A 76 -25.10 -25.32 16.69
C VAL A 76 -24.07 -26.43 16.46
N ILE A 77 -24.09 -27.01 15.27
CA ILE A 77 -23.13 -28.02 14.82
C ILE A 77 -22.09 -27.33 13.93
N GLU A 78 -20.84 -27.39 14.35
CA GLU A 78 -19.69 -26.89 13.59
C GLU A 78 -18.86 -28.07 13.06
N PRO A 79 -19.11 -28.57 11.84
CA PRO A 79 -18.26 -29.58 11.21
C PRO A 79 -16.86 -29.03 10.88
N ASP A 80 -15.95 -29.94 10.54
CA ASP A 80 -14.62 -29.59 10.02
C ASP A 80 -14.72 -28.66 8.80
N PRO A 81 -13.72 -27.79 8.58
CA PRO A 81 -13.73 -26.86 7.46
C PRO A 81 -14.00 -27.56 6.12
N LEU A 82 -14.92 -26.99 5.34
CA LEU A 82 -15.26 -27.49 4.00
C LEU A 82 -14.05 -27.37 3.06
N PHE A 83 -13.34 -26.25 3.16
CA PHE A 83 -12.17 -25.96 2.34
C PHE A 83 -11.08 -25.27 3.13
N GLU A 84 -9.84 -25.64 2.81
CA GLU A 84 -8.63 -25.11 3.41
C GLU A 84 -7.79 -24.44 2.31
N PHE A 85 -7.64 -23.12 2.41
CA PHE A 85 -6.88 -22.32 1.44
C PHE A 85 -5.50 -21.95 1.98
N THR A 86 -4.48 -22.52 1.36
CA THR A 86 -3.10 -22.00 1.41
C THR A 86 -2.84 -21.16 0.17
N PHE A 87 -1.87 -20.24 0.22
CA PHE A 87 -1.51 -19.41 -0.93
C PHE A 87 -1.25 -20.24 -2.21
N ALA A 88 -0.46 -21.32 -2.07
CA ALA A 88 -0.12 -22.17 -3.22
C ALA A 88 -1.33 -22.92 -3.78
N ASN A 89 -2.23 -23.41 -2.92
CA ASN A 89 -3.46 -24.07 -3.36
C ASN A 89 -4.40 -23.07 -4.05
N THR A 90 -4.58 -21.87 -3.49
CA THR A 90 -5.42 -20.82 -4.09
C THR A 90 -4.95 -20.46 -5.50
N VAL A 91 -3.65 -20.23 -5.71
CA VAL A 91 -3.09 -19.93 -7.04
C VAL A 91 -3.35 -21.07 -8.02
N ARG A 92 -3.16 -22.32 -7.57
CA ARG A 92 -3.39 -23.52 -8.38
C ARG A 92 -4.87 -23.68 -8.74
N ASP A 93 -5.76 -23.52 -7.78
CA ASP A 93 -7.19 -23.73 -7.96
C ASP A 93 -7.78 -22.64 -8.89
N MET A 94 -7.35 -21.38 -8.74
CA MET A 94 -7.71 -20.31 -9.69
C MET A 94 -7.19 -20.60 -11.10
N TRP A 95 -5.98 -21.14 -11.23
CA TRP A 95 -5.44 -21.53 -12.54
C TRP A 95 -6.25 -22.66 -13.19
N LEU A 96 -6.66 -23.65 -12.40
CA LEU A 96 -7.48 -24.77 -12.87
C LEU A 96 -8.92 -24.35 -13.17
N ALA A 97 -9.44 -23.33 -12.49
CA ALA A 97 -10.74 -22.72 -12.74
C ALA A 97 -10.75 -21.78 -13.96
N GLU A 98 -9.66 -21.71 -14.73
CA GLU A 98 -9.47 -20.82 -15.89
C GLU A 98 -9.49 -19.31 -15.55
N GLU A 99 -9.41 -18.97 -14.25
CA GLU A 99 -9.28 -17.60 -13.73
C GLU A 99 -7.83 -17.11 -13.80
N TYR A 100 -7.24 -17.18 -15.00
CA TYR A 100 -5.82 -16.96 -15.22
C TYR A 100 -5.33 -15.58 -14.77
N VAL A 101 -6.15 -14.53 -14.99
CA VAL A 101 -5.78 -13.16 -14.64
C VAL A 101 -5.65 -13.02 -13.13
N LEU A 102 -6.62 -13.51 -12.37
CA LEU A 102 -6.61 -13.45 -10.90
C LEU A 102 -5.49 -14.32 -10.31
N SER A 103 -5.29 -15.53 -10.86
CA SER A 103 -4.21 -16.43 -10.46
C SER A 103 -2.82 -15.78 -10.65
N ILE A 104 -2.56 -15.17 -11.82
CA ILE A 104 -1.29 -14.49 -12.09
C ILE A 104 -1.14 -13.26 -11.19
N MET A 105 -2.19 -12.46 -11.00
CA MET A 105 -2.14 -11.30 -10.11
C MET A 105 -1.79 -11.72 -8.68
N CYS A 106 -2.44 -12.75 -8.13
CA CYS A 106 -2.17 -13.26 -6.79
C CYS A 106 -0.73 -13.80 -6.70
N ALA A 107 -0.29 -14.61 -7.67
CA ALA A 107 1.06 -15.17 -7.71
C ALA A 107 2.15 -14.08 -7.74
N VAL A 108 1.94 -13.02 -8.54
CA VAL A 108 2.91 -11.94 -8.70
C VAL A 108 2.88 -10.98 -7.52
N PHE A 109 1.71 -10.50 -7.09
CA PHE A 109 1.62 -9.45 -6.07
C PHE A 109 1.79 -9.97 -4.63
N SER A 110 1.53 -11.26 -4.38
CA SER A 110 1.64 -11.87 -3.04
C SER A 110 2.74 -12.90 -2.89
N GLY A 111 3.05 -13.58 -3.99
CA GLY A 111 4.22 -14.45 -4.07
C GLY A 111 5.46 -13.63 -4.41
N GLY A 112 5.61 -13.20 -5.66
CA GLY A 112 6.88 -12.66 -6.17
C GLY A 112 7.28 -11.28 -5.61
N TRP A 113 6.34 -10.33 -5.65
CA TRP A 113 6.61 -8.92 -5.38
C TRP A 113 7.17 -8.62 -3.99
N PRO A 114 6.63 -9.20 -2.88
CA PRO A 114 7.17 -8.95 -1.55
C PRO A 114 8.65 -9.31 -1.41
N TYR A 115 9.09 -10.42 -2.01
CA TYR A 115 10.49 -10.85 -1.98
C TYR A 115 11.37 -9.93 -2.83
N VAL A 116 10.94 -9.61 -4.06
CA VAL A 116 11.66 -8.65 -4.91
C VAL A 116 11.86 -7.32 -4.18
N LYS A 117 10.80 -6.84 -3.52
CA LYS A 117 10.84 -5.59 -2.74
C LYS A 117 11.84 -5.65 -1.59
N ILE A 118 11.79 -6.68 -0.73
CA ILE A 118 12.73 -6.78 0.39
C ILE A 118 14.17 -6.93 -0.10
N THR A 119 14.40 -7.71 -1.15
CA THR A 119 15.74 -7.88 -1.74
C THR A 119 16.27 -6.55 -2.26
N LEU A 120 15.47 -5.78 -3.00
CA LEU A 120 15.88 -4.45 -3.50
C LEU A 120 16.13 -3.45 -2.37
N LEU A 121 15.34 -3.47 -1.29
CA LEU A 121 15.61 -2.65 -0.09
C LEU A 121 16.93 -3.05 0.58
N GLY A 122 17.21 -4.34 0.70
CA GLY A 122 18.47 -4.85 1.24
C GLY A 122 19.68 -4.47 0.38
N LEU A 123 19.55 -4.62 -0.95
CA LEU A 123 20.59 -4.19 -1.90
C LEU A 123 20.84 -2.68 -1.81
N ALA A 124 19.78 -1.87 -1.73
CA ALA A 124 19.93 -0.41 -1.55
C ALA A 124 20.60 -0.04 -0.23
N TRP A 125 20.42 -0.85 0.82
CA TRP A 125 21.02 -0.61 2.13
C TRP A 125 22.52 -0.93 2.17
N PHE A 126 22.89 -2.10 1.65
CA PHE A 126 24.24 -2.65 1.79
C PHE A 126 25.17 -2.35 0.62
N LEU A 127 24.64 -2.24 -0.60
CA LEU A 127 25.48 -2.17 -1.80
C LEU A 127 26.03 -0.74 -1.97
N PRO A 128 27.36 -0.55 -1.96
CA PRO A 128 27.95 0.75 -2.25
C PRO A 128 27.86 1.07 -3.76
N PRO A 129 27.88 2.35 -4.14
CA PRO A 129 27.83 2.82 -5.53
C PRO A 129 28.78 2.11 -6.49
N GLN A 130 30.00 1.88 -6.01
CA GLN A 130 31.11 1.26 -6.74
C GLN A 130 30.82 -0.19 -7.19
N HIS A 131 29.85 -0.86 -6.58
CA HIS A 131 29.49 -2.26 -6.90
C HIS A 131 28.16 -2.39 -7.69
N GLY A 132 27.66 -1.29 -8.27
CA GLY A 132 26.58 -1.34 -9.27
C GLY A 132 25.28 -0.65 -8.90
N MET A 133 25.19 0.04 -7.75
CA MET A 133 24.01 0.85 -7.40
C MET A 133 24.35 2.32 -7.20
N TRP A 134 24.52 3.04 -8.31
CA TRP A 134 24.75 4.48 -8.32
C TRP A 134 23.68 5.23 -7.50
N PRO A 135 24.02 6.26 -6.69
CA PRO A 135 23.08 7.08 -5.93
C PRO A 135 21.78 7.48 -6.67
N ARG A 136 21.87 7.88 -7.94
CA ARG A 136 20.69 8.23 -8.76
C ARG A 136 19.79 7.03 -9.04
N LEU A 137 20.38 5.89 -9.38
CA LEU A 137 19.66 4.64 -9.62
C LEU A 137 19.04 4.15 -8.31
N ARG A 138 19.81 4.13 -7.21
CA ARG A 138 19.32 3.76 -5.87
C ARG A 138 18.08 4.56 -5.51
N ARG A 139 18.16 5.89 -5.61
CA ARG A 139 17.02 6.78 -5.35
C ARG A 139 15.83 6.49 -6.24
N THR A 140 16.06 6.30 -7.54
CA THR A 140 14.98 5.99 -8.49
C THR A 140 14.31 4.67 -8.14
N VAL A 141 15.09 3.62 -7.86
CA VAL A 141 14.60 2.31 -7.42
C VAL A 141 13.80 2.46 -6.13
N LEU A 142 14.30 3.18 -5.13
CA LEU A 142 13.59 3.37 -3.85
C LEU A 142 12.29 4.16 -4.02
N ILE A 143 12.23 5.16 -4.89
CA ILE A 143 11.01 5.91 -5.19
C ILE A 143 9.99 5.02 -5.91
N VAL A 144 10.43 4.27 -6.93
CA VAL A 144 9.58 3.33 -7.67
C VAL A 144 9.06 2.24 -6.74
N LEU A 145 9.92 1.73 -5.85
CA LEU A 145 9.56 0.68 -4.91
C LEU A 145 8.58 1.17 -3.83
N ASP A 146 8.68 2.42 -3.40
CA ASP A 146 7.71 3.07 -2.52
C ASP A 146 6.35 3.28 -3.21
N ALA A 147 6.36 3.65 -4.49
CA ALA A 147 5.14 3.81 -5.28
C ALA A 147 4.45 2.45 -5.53
N LEU A 148 5.19 1.47 -6.06
CA LEU A 148 4.69 0.13 -6.35
C LEU A 148 4.35 -0.65 -5.08
N GLY A 149 5.05 -0.37 -3.97
CA GLY A 149 4.79 -0.98 -2.68
C GLY A 149 3.37 -0.73 -2.16
N LYS A 150 2.70 0.37 -2.53
CA LYS A 150 1.32 0.64 -2.11
C LYS A 150 0.32 -0.33 -2.75
N TRP A 151 0.63 -0.81 -3.96
CA TRP A 151 -0.19 -1.78 -4.68
C TRP A 151 -0.10 -3.20 -4.10
N SER A 152 0.86 -3.49 -3.22
CA SER A 152 0.93 -4.81 -2.58
C SER A 152 -0.19 -5.06 -1.57
N LEU A 153 -0.98 -4.03 -1.20
CA LEU A 153 -2.17 -4.20 -0.37
C LEU A 153 -3.40 -4.66 -1.18
N VAL A 154 -3.33 -4.69 -2.52
CA VAL A 154 -4.44 -5.10 -3.37
C VAL A 154 -4.85 -6.54 -3.08
N ASP A 155 -3.91 -7.45 -2.86
CA ASP A 155 -4.25 -8.84 -2.56
C ASP A 155 -4.93 -9.01 -1.19
N ALA A 156 -4.46 -8.27 -0.18
CA ALA A 156 -5.14 -8.22 1.12
C ALA A 156 -6.57 -7.69 1.00
N TYR A 157 -6.78 -6.70 0.12
CA TYR A 157 -8.11 -6.18 -0.18
C TYR A 157 -8.99 -7.23 -0.87
N VAL A 158 -8.48 -7.92 -1.91
CA VAL A 158 -9.21 -8.98 -2.61
C VAL A 158 -9.55 -10.14 -1.66
N LEU A 159 -8.65 -10.51 -0.75
CA LEU A 159 -8.93 -11.54 0.26
C LEU A 159 -10.11 -11.15 1.16
N LEU A 160 -10.17 -9.90 1.61
CA LEU A 160 -11.28 -9.40 2.43
C LEU A 160 -12.59 -9.28 1.62
N LEU A 161 -12.51 -8.94 0.33
CA LEU A 161 -13.66 -8.98 -0.57
C LEU A 161 -14.22 -10.40 -0.69
N CYS A 162 -13.38 -11.38 -0.97
CA CYS A 162 -13.80 -12.78 -1.07
C CYS A 162 -14.39 -13.28 0.25
N MET A 163 -13.83 -12.87 1.39
CA MET A 163 -14.35 -13.22 2.71
C MET A 163 -15.79 -12.76 2.90
N VAL A 164 -16.11 -11.51 2.53
CA VAL A 164 -17.47 -10.96 2.60
C VAL A 164 -18.37 -11.61 1.55
N ALA A 165 -17.89 -11.77 0.32
CA ALA A 165 -18.65 -12.33 -0.79
C ALA A 165 -19.03 -13.81 -0.61
N PHE A 166 -18.18 -14.59 0.08
CA PHE A 166 -18.42 -16.01 0.33
C PHE A 166 -19.21 -16.26 1.61
N ARG A 167 -19.68 -15.21 2.31
CA ARG A 167 -20.64 -15.38 3.40
C ARG A 167 -22.00 -15.69 2.79
N VAL A 168 -22.52 -16.88 3.06
CA VAL A 168 -23.82 -17.32 2.57
C VAL A 168 -24.66 -17.83 3.72
N HIS A 169 -25.84 -17.26 3.88
CA HIS A 169 -26.82 -17.70 4.86
C HIS A 169 -28.09 -18.17 4.13
N PHE A 170 -28.54 -19.39 4.41
CA PHE A 170 -29.83 -19.88 3.94
C PHE A 170 -30.52 -20.75 4.99
N GLU A 171 -31.84 -20.79 4.91
CA GLU A 171 -32.69 -21.60 5.78
C GLU A 171 -33.11 -22.87 5.05
N LEU A 172 -32.97 -24.01 5.73
CA LEU A 172 -33.44 -25.30 5.25
C LEU A 172 -34.71 -25.65 6.02
N THR A 173 -35.85 -25.71 5.31
CA THR A 173 -37.12 -26.16 5.88
C THR A 173 -37.30 -27.66 5.64
N PHE A 174 -37.49 -28.41 6.71
CA PHE A 174 -37.79 -29.83 6.70
C PHE A 174 -39.18 -30.07 7.27
N THR A 175 -39.96 -30.93 6.64
CA THR A 175 -41.24 -31.36 7.22
C THR A 175 -40.98 -32.47 8.24
N GLY A 176 -41.24 -32.20 9.51
CA GLY A 176 -41.12 -33.18 10.59
C GLY A 176 -42.15 -34.30 10.48
N ASP A 177 -41.94 -35.40 11.21
CA ASP A 177 -42.82 -36.58 11.20
C ASP A 177 -44.28 -36.26 11.60
N ARG A 178 -44.51 -35.14 12.29
CA ARG A 178 -45.84 -34.66 12.67
C ARG A 178 -46.44 -33.62 11.72
N GLY A 179 -45.77 -33.35 10.58
CA GLY A 179 -46.18 -32.33 9.62
C GLY A 179 -45.84 -30.90 10.05
N GLU A 180 -44.96 -30.73 11.04
CA GLU A 180 -44.44 -29.42 11.43
C GLU A 180 -43.28 -28.97 10.53
N ASP A 181 -43.24 -27.70 10.15
CA ASP A 181 -42.10 -27.14 9.42
C ASP A 181 -40.98 -26.85 10.41
N LEU A 182 -39.90 -27.62 10.31
CA LEU A 182 -38.68 -27.49 11.07
C LEU A 182 -37.68 -26.68 10.25
N VAL A 183 -37.27 -25.53 10.76
CA VAL A 183 -36.29 -24.67 10.09
C VAL A 183 -34.92 -24.88 10.73
N SER A 184 -33.92 -25.20 9.90
CA SER A 184 -32.51 -25.22 10.29
C SER A 184 -31.80 -24.10 9.54
N THR A 185 -30.97 -23.32 10.23
CA THR A 185 -30.17 -22.28 9.58
C THR A 185 -28.82 -22.85 9.18
N CYS A 186 -28.34 -22.45 8.01
CA CYS A 186 -27.07 -22.85 7.48
C CYS A 186 -26.27 -21.59 7.12
N ASP A 187 -25.14 -21.38 7.81
CA ASP A 187 -24.23 -20.26 7.55
C ASP A 187 -22.88 -20.81 7.07
N ILE A 188 -22.50 -20.42 5.87
CA ILE A 188 -21.20 -20.68 5.24
C ILE A 188 -20.43 -19.37 5.34
N PHE A 189 -19.24 -19.42 5.93
CA PHE A 189 -18.42 -18.23 6.07
C PHE A 189 -16.94 -18.55 5.96
N THR A 190 -16.14 -17.53 5.64
CA THR A 190 -14.71 -17.68 5.46
C THR A 190 -13.98 -17.11 6.69
N LYS A 191 -13.26 -17.97 7.42
CA LYS A 191 -12.41 -17.57 8.55
C LYS A 191 -10.98 -17.30 8.08
N PRO A 192 -10.47 -16.05 8.20
CA PRO A 192 -9.07 -15.77 7.94
C PRO A 192 -8.20 -16.48 8.99
N GLN A 193 -7.16 -17.14 8.52
CA GLN A 193 -6.21 -17.89 9.32
C GLN A 193 -4.90 -17.12 9.50
N ILE A 194 -3.99 -17.67 10.32
CA ILE A 194 -2.74 -17.00 10.71
C ILE A 194 -1.92 -16.49 9.51
N GLY A 195 -1.91 -17.20 8.38
CA GLY A 195 -1.18 -16.80 7.17
C GLY A 195 -1.64 -15.43 6.63
N SER A 196 -2.95 -15.18 6.59
CA SER A 196 -3.50 -13.89 6.14
C SER A 196 -3.08 -12.73 7.04
N TYR A 197 -3.14 -12.92 8.36
CA TYR A 197 -2.71 -11.88 9.32
C TYR A 197 -1.21 -11.59 9.21
N LEU A 198 -0.38 -12.64 9.10
CA LEU A 198 1.06 -12.49 8.92
C LEU A 198 1.40 -11.80 7.60
N PHE A 199 0.69 -12.11 6.52
CA PHE A 199 0.88 -11.50 5.21
C PHE A 199 0.59 -9.99 5.24
N ILE A 200 -0.55 -9.60 5.81
CA ILE A 200 -0.94 -8.19 5.94
C ILE A 200 0.04 -7.45 6.85
N GLY A 201 0.38 -8.02 8.00
CA GLY A 201 1.37 -7.44 8.92
C GLY A 201 2.73 -7.23 8.27
N ALA A 202 3.24 -8.25 7.55
CA ALA A 202 4.50 -8.17 6.82
C ALA A 202 4.48 -7.12 5.71
N THR A 203 3.33 -6.97 5.04
CA THR A 203 3.12 -5.93 4.02
C THR A 203 3.20 -4.53 4.62
N ILE A 204 2.56 -4.30 5.77
CA ILE A 204 2.62 -3.02 6.49
C ILE A 204 4.06 -2.71 6.94
N ILE A 205 4.75 -3.68 7.53
CA ILE A 205 6.17 -3.53 7.93
C ILE A 205 7.03 -3.19 6.70
N SER A 206 6.79 -3.85 5.57
CA SER A 206 7.49 -3.60 4.30
C SER A 206 7.27 -2.18 3.78
N LEU A 207 6.04 -1.66 3.88
CA LEU A 207 5.70 -0.28 3.50
C LEU A 207 6.45 0.74 4.36
N VAL A 208 6.42 0.57 5.68
CA VAL A 208 7.13 1.44 6.62
C VAL A 208 8.64 1.41 6.34
N MET A 209 9.20 0.22 6.10
CA MET A 209 10.63 0.10 5.82
C MET A 209 11.05 0.78 4.51
N GLY A 210 10.19 0.77 3.50
CA GLY A 210 10.40 1.53 2.27
C GLY A 210 10.60 3.03 2.53
N HIS A 211 9.72 3.63 3.35
CA HIS A 211 9.86 5.03 3.76
C HIS A 211 11.11 5.30 4.59
N VAL A 212 11.47 4.40 5.51
CA VAL A 212 12.66 4.52 6.35
C VAL A 212 13.93 4.51 5.50
N VAL A 213 14.07 3.55 4.59
CA VAL A 213 15.25 3.42 3.71
C VAL A 213 15.34 4.60 2.74
N LEU A 214 14.23 5.01 2.14
CA LEU A 214 14.19 6.20 1.28
C LEU A 214 14.51 7.49 2.05
N GLY A 215 14.05 7.61 3.30
CA GLY A 215 14.39 8.71 4.19
C GLY A 215 15.88 8.76 4.53
N ALA A 216 16.49 7.59 4.79
CA ALA A 216 17.93 7.47 5.01
C ALA A 216 18.73 7.85 3.75
N ASP A 217 18.31 7.40 2.56
CA ASP A 217 18.91 7.82 1.28
C ASP A 217 18.82 9.34 1.09
N ARG A 218 17.64 9.92 1.30
CA ARG A 218 17.44 11.38 1.20
C ARG A 218 18.34 12.15 2.16
N ASN A 219 18.49 11.69 3.39
CA ASN A 219 19.36 12.32 4.38
C ASN A 219 20.85 12.18 4.02
N ALA A 220 21.24 11.05 3.43
CA ALA A 220 22.60 10.81 2.94
C ALA A 220 22.93 11.72 1.74
N THR A 221 22.05 11.85 0.75
CA THR A 221 22.32 12.68 -0.44
C THR A 221 22.16 14.18 -0.19
N ARG A 222 21.47 14.62 0.88
CA ARG A 222 21.29 16.05 1.17
C ARG A 222 22.63 16.80 1.27
N THR A 223 23.74 16.12 1.55
CA THR A 223 25.09 16.73 1.56
C THR A 223 25.66 17.06 0.18
N LEU A 224 25.22 16.43 -0.91
CA LEU A 224 25.75 16.70 -2.26
C LEU A 224 25.19 17.99 -2.88
N HIS A 225 24.03 18.44 -2.43
CA HIS A 225 23.30 19.59 -3.01
C HIS A 225 23.06 20.74 -2.03
N LEU A 226 23.66 20.71 -0.84
CA LEU A 226 23.75 21.92 -0.04
C LEU A 226 24.81 22.82 -0.71
N GLU A 227 24.34 23.69 -1.60
CA GLU A 227 24.93 25.02 -1.66
C GLU A 227 25.06 25.52 -0.20
N PRO A 228 26.19 26.14 0.17
CA PRO A 228 26.31 26.73 1.50
C PRO A 228 25.04 27.56 1.73
N PRO A 229 24.43 27.50 2.93
CA PRO A 229 23.27 28.33 3.21
C PRO A 229 23.62 29.74 2.75
N ASP A 230 22.88 30.23 1.74
CA ASP A 230 22.87 31.63 1.33
C ASP A 230 23.06 32.50 2.59
N PRO A 231 24.13 33.30 2.72
CA PRO A 231 24.42 34.02 3.96
C PRO A 231 23.29 34.98 4.40
N THR A 232 22.23 35.12 3.60
CA THR A 232 20.96 35.79 3.90
C THR A 232 19.86 34.88 4.48
N TRP A 233 20.11 33.59 4.74
CA TRP A 233 19.16 32.74 5.48
C TRP A 233 19.04 33.25 6.91
N ASP A 234 18.08 34.15 7.10
CA ASP A 234 17.63 34.55 8.40
C ASP A 234 16.85 33.36 8.99
N GLU A 235 17.23 32.90 10.18
CA GLU A 235 16.53 31.85 10.95
C GLU A 235 15.07 32.28 11.27
N GLN A 236 14.74 33.54 10.98
CA GLN A 236 13.43 34.18 11.07
C GLN A 236 12.66 34.23 9.74
N SER A 237 13.10 33.52 8.69
CA SER A 237 12.37 33.46 7.41
C SER A 237 10.90 33.12 7.65
N PRO A 238 9.96 33.97 7.22
CA PRO A 238 8.56 33.83 7.58
C PRO A 238 8.03 32.50 7.05
N LYS A 239 7.25 31.80 7.88
CA LYS A 239 6.58 30.57 7.45
C LYS A 239 5.57 30.94 6.35
N GLU A 240 5.77 30.43 5.16
CA GLU A 240 4.93 30.71 3.99
C GLU A 240 4.23 29.43 3.52
N SER A 241 2.99 29.58 3.06
CA SER A 241 2.26 28.48 2.40
C SER A 241 2.80 28.26 0.98
N ILE A 242 2.65 27.05 0.43
CA ILE A 242 3.02 26.77 -0.97
C ILE A 242 2.24 27.69 -1.93
N ALA A 243 0.97 28.00 -1.63
CA ALA A 243 0.17 28.91 -2.43
C ALA A 243 0.70 30.35 -2.43
N SER A 244 1.40 30.77 -1.37
CA SER A 244 2.03 32.10 -1.26
C SER A 244 3.48 32.14 -1.72
N HIS A 245 4.14 30.97 -1.75
CA HIS A 245 5.56 30.84 -2.02
C HIS A 245 5.97 31.38 -3.39
N MET A 246 7.16 31.95 -3.43
CA MET A 246 7.76 32.55 -4.62
C MET A 246 8.83 31.61 -5.15
N PHE A 247 8.54 30.96 -6.27
CA PHE A 247 9.43 29.97 -6.88
C PHE A 247 10.50 30.68 -7.71
N CYS A 248 11.77 30.40 -7.45
CA CYS A 248 12.89 30.87 -8.27
C CYS A 248 13.29 29.78 -9.26
N HIS A 249 13.30 30.09 -10.57
CA HIS A 249 13.74 29.14 -11.58
C HIS A 249 15.28 29.14 -11.69
N PRO A 250 16.00 28.03 -11.42
CA PRO A 250 17.47 27.99 -11.38
C PRO A 250 18.11 28.34 -12.73
N GLU A 251 17.55 27.85 -13.84
CA GLU A 251 18.14 28.02 -15.18
C GLU A 251 17.56 29.23 -15.95
N GLY A 252 16.71 30.04 -15.32
CA GLY A 252 15.86 31.04 -15.98
C GLY A 252 16.23 32.50 -15.72
N GLY A 253 17.49 32.78 -15.35
CA GLY A 253 17.97 34.14 -15.07
C GLY A 253 17.37 34.79 -13.83
N GLY A 254 16.99 34.00 -12.81
CA GLY A 254 16.45 34.52 -11.55
C GLY A 254 14.98 34.95 -11.60
N ARG A 255 14.23 34.52 -12.62
CA ARG A 255 12.80 34.83 -12.75
C ARG A 255 12.02 34.23 -11.58
N ARG A 256 11.31 35.09 -10.85
CA ARG A 256 10.47 34.73 -9.70
C ARG A 256 9.03 34.49 -10.17
N LEU A 257 8.50 33.31 -9.90
CA LEU A 257 7.16 32.87 -10.28
C LEU A 257 6.26 32.83 -9.03
N ARG A 258 5.01 33.30 -9.18
CA ARG A 258 4.00 33.27 -8.11
C ARG A 258 2.66 32.84 -8.69
N PHE A 259 1.89 32.08 -7.91
CA PHE A 259 0.52 31.76 -8.27
C PHE A 259 -0.36 33.02 -8.32
N SER A 260 -1.17 33.15 -9.37
CA SER A 260 -2.22 34.16 -9.44
C SER A 260 -3.30 33.88 -8.39
N SER A 261 -3.98 34.90 -7.87
CA SER A 261 -5.05 34.71 -6.87
C SER A 261 -6.14 33.76 -7.36
N ARG A 262 -6.47 33.80 -8.65
CA ARG A 262 -7.41 32.85 -9.28
C ARG A 262 -6.86 31.43 -9.33
N GLY A 263 -5.58 31.26 -9.65
CA GLY A 263 -4.90 29.96 -9.62
C GLY A 263 -4.88 29.34 -8.23
N LYS A 264 -4.67 30.15 -7.18
CA LYS A 264 -4.71 29.68 -5.77
C LYS A 264 -6.07 29.09 -5.40
N VAL A 265 -7.13 29.83 -5.71
CA VAL A 265 -8.51 29.40 -5.45
C VAL A 265 -8.87 28.18 -6.31
N ALA A 266 -8.47 28.16 -7.58
CA ALA A 266 -8.75 27.05 -8.48
C ALA A 266 -8.11 25.74 -7.99
N VAL A 267 -6.83 25.75 -7.60
CA VAL A 267 -6.15 24.56 -7.07
C VAL A 267 -6.80 24.08 -5.77
N ALA A 268 -7.12 24.99 -4.85
CA ALA A 268 -7.83 24.63 -3.61
C ALA A 268 -9.21 24.01 -3.89
N ALA A 269 -9.98 24.60 -4.81
CA ALA A 269 -11.28 24.08 -5.22
C ALA A 269 -11.17 22.69 -5.87
N LEU A 270 -10.16 22.47 -6.71
CA LEU A 270 -9.91 21.16 -7.32
C LEU A 270 -9.55 20.09 -6.28
N MET A 271 -8.72 20.42 -5.29
CA MET A 271 -8.41 19.49 -4.19
C MET A 271 -9.65 19.16 -3.36
N ILE A 272 -10.48 20.15 -3.02
CA ILE A 272 -11.74 19.92 -2.30
C ILE A 272 -12.70 19.06 -3.12
N ALA A 273 -12.85 19.35 -4.41
CA ALA A 273 -13.68 18.57 -5.32
C ALA A 273 -13.17 17.12 -5.45
N ALA A 274 -11.86 16.92 -5.56
CA ALA A 274 -11.26 15.59 -5.59
C ALA A 274 -11.55 14.81 -4.29
N THR A 275 -11.41 15.44 -3.12
CA THR A 275 -11.76 14.82 -1.84
C THR A 275 -13.24 14.43 -1.79
N ALA A 276 -14.14 15.32 -2.23
CA ALA A 276 -15.57 15.04 -2.25
C ALA A 276 -15.92 13.88 -3.20
N LEU A 277 -15.29 13.82 -4.37
CA LEU A 277 -15.47 12.71 -5.32
C LEU A 277 -14.95 11.39 -4.76
N VAL A 278 -13.82 11.39 -4.04
CA VAL A 278 -13.30 10.19 -3.38
C VAL A 278 -14.28 9.70 -2.30
N ILE A 279 -14.77 10.60 -1.44
CA ILE A 279 -15.76 10.25 -0.41
C ILE A 279 -17.03 9.69 -1.05
N ALA A 280 -17.55 10.36 -2.08
CA ALA A 280 -18.72 9.87 -2.81
C ALA A 280 -18.47 8.50 -3.45
N GLY A 281 -17.31 8.30 -4.07
CA GLY A 281 -16.96 7.03 -4.74
C GLY A 281 -16.87 5.84 -3.79
N VAL A 282 -16.41 6.03 -2.56
CA VAL A 282 -16.34 4.96 -1.54
C VAL A 282 -17.75 4.53 -1.07
N LEU A 283 -18.73 5.44 -1.15
CA LEU A 283 -20.13 5.19 -0.77
C LEU A 283 -20.98 4.59 -1.90
N VAL A 284 -20.53 4.72 -3.16
CA VAL A 284 -21.24 4.16 -4.31
C VAL A 284 -20.97 2.66 -4.39
N GLU A 285 -22.01 1.89 -4.72
CA GLU A 285 -21.88 0.47 -5.05
C GLU A 285 -20.95 0.29 -6.25
N GLY A 286 -19.81 -0.37 -6.03
CA GLY A 286 -18.72 -0.46 -7.00
C GLY A 286 -18.57 -1.84 -7.65
N TYR A 287 -19.06 -2.89 -6.98
CA TYR A 287 -18.99 -4.26 -7.47
C TYR A 287 -20.19 -5.08 -6.99
N GLU A 288 -20.49 -6.12 -7.75
CA GLU A 288 -21.55 -7.09 -7.46
C GLU A 288 -20.96 -8.50 -7.45
N PHE A 289 -21.48 -9.34 -6.57
CA PHE A 289 -21.20 -10.77 -6.55
C PHE A 289 -22.47 -11.51 -6.93
N ASP A 290 -22.34 -12.39 -7.94
CA ASP A 290 -23.39 -13.28 -8.41
C ASP A 290 -23.03 -14.71 -7.99
N ILE A 291 -23.72 -15.21 -6.96
CA ILE A 291 -23.52 -16.56 -6.45
C ILE A 291 -24.29 -17.53 -7.35
N GLN A 292 -23.56 -18.35 -8.11
CA GLN A 292 -24.14 -19.30 -9.04
C GLN A 292 -24.21 -20.72 -8.47
N GLY A 293 -24.77 -21.65 -9.25
CA GLY A 293 -24.86 -23.07 -8.90
C GLY A 293 -25.98 -23.38 -7.90
N LEU A 294 -25.84 -24.50 -7.17
CA LEU A 294 -26.88 -24.96 -6.23
C LEU A 294 -27.14 -23.94 -5.13
N THR A 295 -26.09 -23.32 -4.60
CA THR A 295 -26.17 -22.27 -3.58
C THR A 295 -26.92 -21.04 -4.09
N GLY A 296 -26.63 -20.60 -5.32
CA GLY A 296 -27.38 -19.52 -5.97
C GLY A 296 -28.88 -19.82 -6.15
N LEU A 297 -29.20 -21.08 -6.49
CA LEU A 297 -30.59 -21.52 -6.61
C LEU A 297 -31.34 -21.48 -5.26
N PHE A 298 -30.66 -21.77 -4.15
CA PHE A 298 -31.25 -21.67 -2.81
C PHE A 298 -31.41 -20.22 -2.34
N LEU A 299 -30.47 -19.34 -2.72
CA LEU A 299 -30.53 -17.90 -2.39
C LEU A 299 -31.61 -17.16 -3.19
N GLY A 300 -31.92 -17.61 -4.41
CA GLY A 300 -32.93 -16.95 -5.25
C GLY A 300 -32.53 -15.50 -5.57
N ASP A 301 -33.36 -14.54 -5.16
CA ASP A 301 -33.11 -13.11 -5.38
C ASP A 301 -31.91 -12.58 -4.57
N ASP A 302 -31.55 -13.24 -3.47
CA ASP A 302 -30.39 -12.88 -2.64
C ASP A 302 -29.06 -13.39 -3.21
N ALA A 303 -29.09 -14.09 -4.35
CA ALA A 303 -27.88 -14.60 -5.00
C ALA A 303 -27.01 -13.47 -5.59
N MET A 304 -27.61 -12.30 -5.85
CA MET A 304 -26.91 -11.12 -6.35
C MET A 304 -26.81 -10.06 -5.26
N THR A 305 -25.60 -9.83 -4.75
CA THR A 305 -25.33 -8.83 -3.71
C THR A 305 -24.40 -7.74 -4.22
N LYS A 306 -24.74 -6.49 -3.92
CA LYS A 306 -23.97 -5.30 -4.33
C LYS A 306 -23.26 -4.71 -3.13
N TYR A 307 -22.03 -4.27 -3.36
CA TYR A 307 -21.19 -3.73 -2.31
C TYR A 307 -20.55 -2.40 -2.73
N SER A 308 -20.53 -1.49 -1.76
CA SER A 308 -19.63 -0.34 -1.74
C SER A 308 -18.40 -0.68 -0.92
N VAL A 309 -17.39 0.18 -0.96
CA VAL A 309 -16.20 0.01 -0.10
C VAL A 309 -16.59 0.09 1.38
N VAL A 310 -17.54 0.96 1.75
CA VAL A 310 -18.01 1.07 3.14
C VAL A 310 -18.74 -0.18 3.58
N SER A 311 -19.73 -0.65 2.80
CA SER A 311 -20.53 -1.81 3.20
C SER A 311 -19.67 -3.07 3.34
N THR A 312 -18.72 -3.30 2.44
CA THR A 312 -17.73 -4.36 2.61
C THR A 312 -16.95 -4.22 3.92
N GLY A 313 -16.48 -3.02 4.25
CA GLY A 313 -15.76 -2.80 5.49
C GLY A 313 -16.62 -3.10 6.73
N GLU A 314 -17.90 -2.73 6.70
CA GLU A 314 -18.87 -3.01 7.77
C GLU A 314 -19.19 -4.50 7.90
N ASP A 315 -19.20 -5.24 6.79
CA ASP A 315 -19.54 -6.66 6.77
C ASP A 315 -18.38 -7.60 7.15
N ILE A 316 -17.12 -7.13 7.18
CA ILE A 316 -15.94 -7.97 7.53
C ILE A 316 -16.10 -8.72 8.87
N PRO A 317 -16.50 -8.10 10.00
CA PRO A 317 -16.68 -8.81 11.27
C PRO A 317 -17.75 -9.89 11.18
N HIS A 318 -18.88 -9.56 10.55
CA HIS A 318 -19.99 -10.49 10.35
C HIS A 318 -19.57 -11.66 9.45
N ALA A 319 -18.80 -11.41 8.39
CA ALA A 319 -18.30 -12.41 7.45
C ALA A 319 -17.34 -13.44 8.03
N SER A 320 -16.78 -13.23 9.22
CA SER A 320 -15.88 -14.17 9.89
C SER A 320 -16.59 -15.27 10.69
N GLY A 321 -17.91 -15.16 10.87
CA GLY A 321 -18.68 -16.01 11.79
C GLY A 321 -18.50 -15.66 13.28
N ASN A 322 -17.62 -14.72 13.64
CA ASN A 322 -17.50 -14.19 15.00
C ASN A 322 -17.13 -12.69 14.99
N SER A 323 -18.12 -11.83 15.19
CA SER A 323 -17.95 -10.38 15.18
C SER A 323 -17.03 -9.84 16.26
N ASP A 324 -16.82 -10.59 17.34
CA ASP A 324 -16.07 -10.15 18.53
C ASP A 324 -14.60 -10.60 18.51
N ASP A 325 -14.14 -11.25 17.44
CA ASP A 325 -12.73 -11.62 17.30
C ASP A 325 -11.87 -10.37 17.07
N VAL A 326 -11.03 -10.07 18.05
CA VAL A 326 -10.04 -8.98 18.02
C VAL A 326 -9.21 -9.00 16.74
N LYS A 327 -8.87 -10.18 16.22
CA LYS A 327 -8.07 -10.30 15.00
C LYS A 327 -8.83 -9.80 13.77
N VAL A 328 -10.12 -10.12 13.67
CA VAL A 328 -10.99 -9.68 12.58
C VAL A 328 -11.26 -8.18 12.70
N MET A 329 -11.46 -7.67 13.92
CA MET A 329 -11.55 -6.23 14.16
C MET A 329 -10.28 -5.49 13.70
N LEU A 330 -9.09 -6.05 13.93
CA LEU A 330 -7.84 -5.47 13.42
C LEU A 330 -7.77 -5.46 11.88
N LEU A 331 -8.31 -6.48 11.22
CA LEU A 331 -8.43 -6.50 9.75
C LEU A 331 -9.37 -5.40 9.26
N GLN A 332 -10.54 -5.25 9.91
CA GLN A 332 -11.51 -4.20 9.58
C GLN A 332 -10.91 -2.80 9.75
N ILE A 333 -10.24 -2.55 10.89
CA ILE A 333 -9.55 -1.27 11.13
C ILE A 333 -8.47 -1.06 10.06
N GLY A 334 -7.66 -2.08 9.76
CA GLY A 334 -6.65 -2.03 8.71
C GLY A 334 -7.25 -1.66 7.35
N PHE A 335 -8.35 -2.31 6.98
CA PHE A 335 -9.09 -2.04 5.75
C PHE A 335 -9.50 -0.56 5.65
N PHE A 336 -10.18 -0.03 6.66
CA PHE A 336 -10.60 1.38 6.65
C PHE A 336 -9.43 2.35 6.69
N VAL A 337 -8.38 2.06 7.48
CA VAL A 337 -7.18 2.91 7.56
C VAL A 337 -6.47 2.99 6.20
N PHE A 338 -6.28 1.87 5.51
CA PHE A 338 -5.56 1.85 4.24
C PHE A 338 -6.42 2.32 3.06
N VAL A 339 -7.68 1.91 2.97
CA VAL A 339 -8.54 2.23 1.82
C VAL A 339 -9.10 3.64 1.93
N LEU A 340 -9.61 4.05 3.10
CA LEU A 340 -10.25 5.36 3.27
C LEU A 340 -9.35 6.36 4.00
N GLY A 341 -8.78 5.94 5.14
CA GLY A 341 -7.97 6.79 6.01
C GLY A 341 -6.76 7.39 5.29
N SER A 342 -6.04 6.58 4.52
CA SER A 342 -4.84 7.03 3.79
C SER A 342 -5.16 8.06 2.71
N LEU A 343 -6.28 7.89 1.99
CA LEU A 343 -6.73 8.81 0.95
C LEU A 343 -7.17 10.14 1.55
N LEU A 344 -7.97 10.11 2.62
CA LEU A 344 -8.41 11.32 3.32
C LEU A 344 -7.24 12.04 4.00
N ALA A 345 -6.30 11.30 4.58
CA ALA A 345 -5.10 11.87 5.17
C ALA A 345 -4.24 12.57 4.10
N LEU A 346 -4.02 11.94 2.94
CA LEU A 346 -3.28 12.54 1.83
C LEU A 346 -3.98 13.81 1.32
N ALA A 347 -5.29 13.76 1.09
CA ALA A 347 -6.06 14.90 0.62
C ALA A 347 -6.03 16.08 1.62
N THR A 348 -6.18 15.78 2.90
CA THR A 348 -6.11 16.77 3.98
C THR A 348 -4.71 17.37 4.09
N LEU A 349 -3.66 16.54 3.99
CA LEU A 349 -2.28 17.00 4.04
C LEU A 349 -1.92 17.85 2.82
N MET A 350 -2.38 17.49 1.62
CA MET A 350 -2.20 18.33 0.42
C MET A 350 -2.87 19.69 0.59
N LEU A 351 -4.10 19.73 1.12
CA LEU A 351 -4.81 20.99 1.38
C LEU A 351 -4.10 21.83 2.46
N PHE A 352 -3.60 21.17 3.52
CA PHE A 352 -2.83 21.81 4.56
C PHE A 352 -1.49 22.36 4.05
N LEU A 353 -0.77 21.61 3.21
CA LEU A 353 0.47 22.10 2.58
C LEU A 353 0.20 23.29 1.65
N TRP A 354 -0.94 23.29 0.96
CA TRP A 354 -1.33 24.36 0.06
C TRP A 354 -1.66 25.66 0.79
N LEU A 355 -2.43 25.57 1.89
CA LEU A 355 -2.98 26.73 2.60
C LEU A 355 -2.20 27.11 3.86
N GLY A 356 -1.59 26.14 4.52
CA GLY A 356 -0.91 26.27 5.81
C GLY A 356 0.50 26.82 5.67
N PRO A 357 0.97 27.66 6.61
CA PRO A 357 2.32 28.22 6.57
C PRO A 357 3.37 27.16 6.95
N LEU A 358 4.29 26.87 6.04
CA LEU A 358 5.43 25.98 6.26
C LEU A 358 6.71 26.82 6.44
N ALA A 359 7.65 26.35 7.26
CA ALA A 359 8.97 26.96 7.29
C ALA A 359 9.61 26.81 5.90
N ALA A 360 10.00 27.92 5.29
CA ALA A 360 10.61 27.98 3.97
C ALA A 360 12.08 27.56 4.00
#